data_AF-A0A645AN53-F1
#
_entry.id   AF-A0A645AN53-F1
#
_cell.length_a   1.000
_cell.length_b   1.000
_cell.length_c   1.000
_cell.angle_alpha   90.00
_cell.angle_beta   90.00
_cell.angle_gamma   90.00
#
_symmetry.space_group_name_H-M   'P 1'
#
loop_
_entity.id
_entity.type
_entity.pdbx_description
1 polymer ?
#
loop_
_entity_poly.entity_id
_entity_poly.type
_entity_poly.pdbx_seq_one_letter_code
_entity_poly.pdbx_strand_id
1 'polypeptide(L)'
;MAVYLANTGLEILLKDGSLDQKQMLAWFEDAVRIPTSYGFYATKVLDSGLTLVYRVLAKGADMEITGLDMHMSGRCLWSAKPLVRIGETEALSITLLMTNPSERSAFIATLVHAATLDHIDEDSILNLQVCAFPQALDAFDSRQAYEDVTDEKGRLEDKKILPFNYIMARDESLSDEDHQKFAKQEQMVLLCGPVLAVQQRVHGFRDTQCMVATIATEMGHLDLVYSAKQLAKPLQKGSYVVASCVISADVLTD
;
A
#
# COMPACT_ATOMS: atom_id res chain seq x y z
N MET A 1 -6.19 -4.01 8.08
CA MET A 1 -6.18 -5.51 7.99
C MET A 1 -7.25 -6.05 7.04
N ALA A 2 -8.54 -5.74 7.21
CA ALA A 2 -9.60 -6.31 6.36
C ALA A 2 -9.44 -6.00 4.85
N VAL A 3 -8.99 -4.79 4.50
CA VAL A 3 -8.73 -4.39 3.11
C VAL A 3 -7.64 -5.25 2.46
N TYR A 4 -6.53 -5.50 3.15
CA TYR A 4 -5.44 -6.32 2.61
C TYR A 4 -5.87 -7.77 2.33
N LEU A 5 -6.64 -8.38 3.24
CA LEU A 5 -7.18 -9.73 3.03
C LEU A 5 -8.18 -9.77 1.86
N ALA A 6 -9.06 -8.78 1.77
CA ALA A 6 -10.03 -8.66 0.68
C ALA A 6 -9.33 -8.49 -0.67
N ASN A 7 -8.29 -7.66 -0.74
CA ASN A 7 -7.52 -7.41 -1.95
C ASN A 7 -6.70 -8.62 -2.40
N THR A 8 -6.25 -9.44 -1.44
CA THR A 8 -5.37 -10.58 -1.73
C THR A 8 -6.14 -11.88 -1.89
N GLY A 9 -7.47 -11.91 -1.79
CA GLY A 9 -8.20 -13.17 -1.90
C GLY A 9 -7.95 -14.12 -0.71
N LEU A 10 -7.43 -13.58 0.40
CA LEU A 10 -7.12 -14.30 1.65
C LEU A 10 -8.25 -14.15 2.69
N GLU A 11 -9.48 -13.83 2.27
CA GLU A 11 -10.62 -13.68 3.18
C GLU A 11 -10.91 -14.96 3.96
N ILE A 12 -10.48 -16.13 3.47
CA ILE A 12 -10.59 -17.41 4.19
C ILE A 12 -9.81 -17.43 5.52
N LEU A 13 -8.85 -16.52 5.69
CA LEU A 13 -8.14 -16.33 6.96
C LEU A 13 -8.99 -15.57 7.98
N LEU A 14 -10.11 -14.95 7.60
CA LEU A 14 -11.01 -14.29 8.52
C LEU A 14 -11.99 -15.33 9.10
N LYS A 15 -11.81 -15.68 10.38
CA LYS A 15 -12.68 -16.57 11.15
C LYS A 15 -13.31 -15.81 12.31
N ASP A 16 -14.64 -15.76 12.33
CA ASP A 16 -15.41 -15.14 13.41
C ASP A 16 -14.98 -13.69 13.74
N GLY A 17 -14.63 -12.91 12.70
CA GLY A 17 -14.19 -11.53 12.84
C GLY A 17 -12.71 -11.36 13.25
N SER A 18 -11.96 -12.46 13.36
CA SER A 18 -10.54 -12.47 13.72
C SER A 18 -9.69 -13.20 12.67
N LEU A 19 -8.38 -12.99 12.67
CA LEU A 19 -7.48 -13.77 11.81
C LEU A 19 -7.33 -15.21 12.32
N ASP A 20 -7.22 -16.18 11.41
CA ASP A 20 -6.95 -17.58 11.70
C ASP A 20 -5.57 -17.74 12.36
N GLN A 21 -5.54 -17.59 13.69
CA GLN A 21 -4.32 -17.56 14.49
C GLN A 21 -3.43 -18.78 14.23
N LYS A 22 -4.03 -19.96 14.03
CA LYS A 22 -3.27 -21.19 13.75
C LYS A 22 -2.46 -21.06 12.46
N GLN A 23 -3.08 -20.55 11.39
CA GLN A 23 -2.39 -20.37 10.11
C GLN A 23 -1.38 -19.23 10.19
N MET A 24 -1.74 -18.13 10.86
CA MET A 24 -0.84 -16.99 11.05
C MET A 24 0.42 -17.37 11.84
N LEU A 25 0.29 -18.21 12.88
CA LEU A 25 1.43 -18.73 13.65
C LEU A 25 2.29 -19.69 12.83
N ALA A 26 1.69 -20.59 12.05
CA ALA A 26 2.45 -21.49 11.19
C ALA A 26 3.31 -20.71 10.16
N TRP A 27 2.75 -19.67 9.54
CA TRP A 27 3.52 -18.81 8.63
C TRP A 27 4.56 -17.96 9.36
N PHE A 28 4.30 -17.55 10.59
CA PHE A 28 5.26 -16.85 11.42
C PHE A 28 6.46 -17.73 11.81
N GLU A 29 6.24 -19.01 12.12
CA GLU A 29 7.30 -19.97 12.44
C GLU A 29 8.22 -20.24 11.23
N ASP A 30 7.65 -20.25 10.03
CA ASP A 30 8.38 -20.39 8.76
C ASP A 30 9.06 -19.11 8.27
N ALA A 31 8.79 -17.96 8.91
CA ALA A 31 9.20 -16.66 8.41
C ALA A 31 10.70 -16.39 8.62
N VAL A 32 11.31 -15.66 7.69
CA VAL A 32 12.68 -15.17 7.82
C VAL A 32 12.70 -14.00 8.79
N ARG A 33 13.58 -14.04 9.79
CA ARG A 33 13.69 -12.98 10.80
C ARG A 33 14.73 -11.95 10.38
N ILE A 34 14.34 -10.68 10.44
CA ILE A 34 15.17 -9.52 10.12
C ILE A 34 15.29 -8.68 11.41
N PRO A 35 16.45 -8.72 12.10
CA PRO A 35 16.63 -8.06 13.39
C PRO A 35 16.65 -6.54 13.26
N THR A 36 16.20 -5.86 14.31
CA THR A 36 16.25 -4.39 14.45
C THR A 36 16.64 -4.01 15.89
N SER A 37 16.83 -2.72 16.16
CA SER A 37 17.12 -2.21 17.51
C SER A 37 15.95 -2.34 18.50
N TYR A 38 14.72 -2.54 18.01
CA TYR A 38 13.50 -2.62 18.83
C TYR A 38 12.90 -4.03 18.93
N GLY A 39 13.41 -4.97 18.13
CA GLY A 39 12.86 -6.32 17.98
C GLY A 39 13.25 -6.92 16.65
N PHE A 40 12.30 -7.44 15.89
CA PHE A 40 12.54 -7.94 14.54
C PHE A 40 11.29 -7.90 13.67
N TYR A 41 11.49 -7.90 12.36
CA TYR A 41 10.45 -8.29 11.40
C TYR A 41 10.54 -9.79 11.17
N ALA A 42 9.42 -10.49 11.09
CA ALA A 42 9.39 -11.84 10.54
C ALA A 42 8.66 -11.79 9.20
N THR A 43 9.32 -12.23 8.13
CA THR A 43 8.83 -12.05 6.76
C THR A 43 8.59 -13.40 6.11
N LYS A 44 7.34 -13.66 5.69
CA LYS A 44 6.94 -14.86 4.93
C LYS A 44 6.49 -14.44 3.53
N VAL A 45 7.19 -14.93 2.51
CA VAL A 45 6.81 -14.75 1.11
C VAL A 45 5.97 -15.94 0.65
N LEU A 46 4.83 -15.67 0.04
CA LEU A 46 3.95 -16.65 -0.61
C LEU A 46 4.32 -16.78 -2.10
N ASP A 47 3.91 -17.86 -2.76
CA ASP A 47 4.28 -18.17 -4.16
C ASP A 47 3.93 -17.04 -5.16
N SER A 48 2.88 -16.28 -4.85
CA SER A 48 2.44 -15.09 -5.59
C SER A 48 3.42 -13.90 -5.56
N GLY A 49 4.41 -13.90 -4.67
CA GLY A 49 5.18 -12.72 -4.29
C GLY A 49 4.51 -11.83 -3.24
N LEU A 50 3.32 -12.18 -2.74
CA LEU A 50 2.74 -11.53 -1.57
C LEU A 50 3.59 -11.85 -0.34
N THR A 51 4.03 -10.81 0.35
CA THR A 51 4.85 -10.87 1.54
C THR A 51 4.03 -10.47 2.75
N LEU A 52 4.02 -11.34 3.76
CA LEU A 52 3.47 -11.09 5.08
C LEU A 52 4.61 -10.63 5.99
N VAL A 53 4.50 -9.43 6.55
CA VAL A 53 5.53 -8.84 7.41
C VAL A 53 4.97 -8.70 8.82
N TYR A 54 5.43 -9.57 9.72
CA TYR A 54 5.05 -9.55 11.12
C TYR A 54 5.98 -8.60 11.89
N ARG A 55 5.41 -7.66 12.63
CA ARG A 55 6.15 -6.75 13.50
C ARG A 55 6.23 -7.36 14.90
N VAL A 56 7.43 -7.65 15.38
CA VAL A 56 7.64 -8.28 16.69
C VAL A 56 8.49 -7.39 17.58
N LEU A 57 7.92 -6.97 18.71
CA LEU A 57 8.64 -6.19 19.72
C LEU A 57 9.14 -7.08 20.84
N ALA A 58 10.33 -6.76 21.35
CA ALA A 58 10.82 -7.31 22.60
C ALA A 58 10.15 -6.60 23.78
N LYS A 59 9.54 -7.36 24.69
CA LYS A 59 8.88 -6.86 25.90
C LYS A 59 9.43 -7.57 27.12
N GLY A 60 10.55 -7.07 27.63
CA GLY A 60 11.30 -7.74 28.69
C GLY A 60 11.91 -9.05 28.17
N ALA A 61 11.51 -10.18 28.75
CA ALA A 61 11.95 -11.52 28.31
C ALA A 61 11.05 -12.12 27.21
N ASP A 62 9.88 -11.53 26.96
CA ASP A 62 8.90 -12.06 26.02
C ASP A 62 8.94 -11.33 24.67
N MET A 63 8.42 -11.99 23.64
CA MET A 63 8.27 -11.45 22.28
C MET A 63 6.78 -11.34 21.95
N GLU A 64 6.36 -10.18 21.46
CA GLU A 64 4.96 -9.89 21.15
C GLU A 64 4.81 -9.49 19.68
N ILE A 65 3.93 -10.18 18.93
CA ILE A 65 3.53 -9.76 17.58
C ILE A 65 2.60 -8.55 17.74
N THR A 66 3.05 -7.37 17.37
CA THR A 66 2.32 -6.10 17.53
C THR A 66 1.61 -5.65 16.27
N GLY A 67 1.95 -6.23 15.12
CA GLY A 67 1.31 -5.89 13.85
C GLY A 67 1.62 -6.87 12.72
N LEU A 68 0.84 -6.74 11.64
CA LEU A 68 1.01 -7.46 10.40
C LEU A 68 0.78 -6.50 9.24
N ASP A 69 1.80 -6.38 8.39
CA ASP A 69 1.74 -5.63 7.15
C ASP A 69 1.81 -6.57 5.95
N MET A 70 1.42 -6.05 4.78
CA MET A 70 1.48 -6.78 3.52
C MET A 70 2.19 -5.95 2.46
N HIS A 71 2.97 -6.64 1.64
CA HIS A 71 3.67 -6.05 0.51
C HIS A 71 3.65 -7.02 -0.67
N MET A 72 3.38 -6.55 -1.88
CA MET A 72 3.45 -7.39 -3.08
C MET A 72 4.76 -7.11 -3.81
N SER A 73 5.60 -8.15 -3.93
CA SER A 73 6.84 -8.05 -4.68
C SER A 73 6.57 -7.79 -6.17
N GLY A 74 7.27 -6.80 -6.73
CA GLY A 74 7.02 -6.34 -8.09
C GLY A 74 8.27 -5.75 -8.76
N ARG A 75 8.04 -5.09 -9.90
CA ARG A 75 9.10 -4.38 -10.66
C ARG A 75 8.88 -2.87 -10.68
N CYS A 76 7.90 -2.39 -9.93
CA CYS A 76 7.57 -0.98 -9.83
C CYS A 76 8.52 -0.33 -8.84
N LEU A 77 9.46 0.45 -9.36
CA LEU A 77 10.49 1.13 -8.58
C LEU A 77 10.33 2.63 -8.67
N TRP A 78 10.32 3.31 -7.52
CA TRP A 78 10.34 4.77 -7.42
C TRP A 78 11.57 5.22 -6.65
N SER A 79 12.09 6.41 -6.99
CA SER A 79 13.02 7.12 -6.11
C SER A 79 12.24 8.24 -5.41
N ALA A 80 12.42 8.39 -4.11
CA ALA A 80 11.67 9.38 -3.33
C ALA A 80 12.45 9.91 -2.13
N LYS A 81 12.12 11.13 -1.72
CA LYS A 81 12.63 11.77 -0.51
C LYS A 81 11.54 11.77 0.57
N PRO A 82 11.85 11.38 1.82
CA PRO A 82 10.97 11.63 2.97
C PRO A 82 10.71 13.13 3.14
N LEU A 83 9.49 13.51 3.51
CA LEU A 83 9.15 14.87 3.92
C LEU A 83 8.72 14.90 5.38
N VAL A 84 7.70 14.12 5.74
CA VAL A 84 7.10 14.17 7.08
C VAL A 84 6.59 12.79 7.46
N ARG A 85 6.72 12.44 8.74
CA ARG A 85 6.08 11.23 9.29
C ARG A 85 4.58 11.45 9.50
N ILE A 86 3.78 10.47 9.06
CA ILE A 86 2.32 10.47 9.13
C ILE A 86 1.84 9.46 10.17
N GLY A 87 0.82 9.85 10.94
CA GLY A 87 0.24 9.02 12.00
C GLY A 87 1.11 8.92 13.27
N GLU A 88 0.73 7.98 14.14
CA GLU A 88 1.41 7.76 15.41
C GLU A 88 2.81 7.16 15.26
N THR A 89 3.67 7.43 16.24
CA THR A 89 5.01 6.88 16.27
C THR A 89 5.01 5.45 16.81
N GLU A 90 5.04 4.49 15.89
CA GLU A 90 5.25 3.07 16.18
C GLU A 90 6.71 2.66 15.89
N ALA A 91 7.26 1.76 16.71
CA ALA A 91 8.68 1.39 16.64
C ALA A 91 9.06 0.63 15.36
N LEU A 92 8.15 -0.18 14.80
CA LEU A 92 8.39 -1.00 13.60
C LEU A 92 7.51 -0.61 12.41
N SER A 93 6.72 0.47 12.51
CA SER A 93 5.87 0.95 11.42
C SER A 93 6.12 2.44 11.20
N ILE A 94 6.49 2.77 9.96
CA ILE A 94 6.75 4.16 9.55
C ILE A 94 5.93 4.42 8.29
N THR A 95 5.06 5.41 8.38
CA THR A 95 4.36 5.97 7.22
C THR A 95 4.86 7.38 6.98
N LEU A 96 5.18 7.70 5.73
CA LEU A 96 5.79 8.96 5.35
C LEU A 96 4.97 9.62 4.26
N LEU A 97 4.81 10.94 4.36
CA LEU A 97 4.65 11.79 3.20
C LEU A 97 6.02 11.88 2.53
N MET A 98 6.03 11.61 1.23
CA MET A 98 7.24 11.57 0.42
C MET A 98 7.03 12.38 -0.86
N THR A 99 8.13 12.75 -1.50
CA THR A 99 8.11 13.44 -2.79
C THR A 99 9.13 12.84 -3.75
N ASN A 100 8.95 13.02 -5.06
CA ASN A 100 9.98 12.64 -6.02
C ASN A 100 11.21 13.56 -5.95
N PRO A 101 12.37 13.16 -6.53
CA PRO A 101 13.58 13.99 -6.49
C PRO A 101 13.43 15.38 -7.13
N SER A 102 12.47 15.54 -8.03
CA SER A 102 12.14 16.84 -8.65
C SER A 102 11.17 17.70 -7.85
N GLU A 103 10.62 17.18 -6.75
CA GLU A 103 9.68 17.85 -5.84
C GLU A 103 8.38 18.33 -6.52
N ARG A 104 7.89 17.55 -7.49
CA ARG A 104 6.68 17.86 -8.29
C ARG A 104 5.46 17.02 -7.93
N SER A 105 5.68 15.91 -7.23
CA SER A 105 4.65 14.94 -6.93
C SER A 105 4.85 14.45 -5.51
N ALA A 106 3.80 14.53 -4.70
CA ALA A 106 3.79 14.05 -3.32
C ALA A 106 2.89 12.82 -3.20
N PHE A 107 3.26 11.90 -2.32
CA PHE A 107 2.49 10.68 -2.06
C PHE A 107 2.74 10.23 -0.63
N ILE A 108 1.86 9.38 -0.11
CA ILE A 108 2.02 8.76 1.21
C ILE A 108 2.27 7.27 1.01
N ALA A 109 3.27 6.74 1.70
CA ALA A 109 3.58 5.32 1.69
C ALA A 109 3.97 4.81 3.09
N THR A 110 3.55 3.59 3.39
CA THR A 110 4.00 2.84 4.57
C THR A 110 5.23 2.00 4.19
N LEU A 111 6.32 2.18 4.92
CA LEU A 111 7.56 1.43 4.73
C LEU A 111 7.51 0.14 5.57
N VAL A 112 7.54 -1.03 4.91
CA VAL A 112 7.30 -2.32 5.60
C VAL A 112 8.49 -2.85 6.41
N HIS A 113 9.72 -2.45 6.09
CA HIS A 113 10.94 -2.79 6.85
C HIS A 113 11.67 -1.54 7.38
N ALA A 114 10.94 -0.48 7.70
CA ALA A 114 11.54 0.82 7.96
C ALA A 114 12.62 0.84 9.08
N ALA A 115 12.46 0.01 10.12
CA ALA A 115 13.38 -0.04 11.25
C ALA A 115 14.70 -0.79 10.96
N THR A 116 14.89 -1.30 9.73
CA THR A 116 16.20 -1.81 9.27
C THR A 116 17.07 -0.70 8.68
N LEU A 117 16.54 0.50 8.53
CA LEU A 117 17.26 1.64 7.98
C LEU A 117 17.95 2.40 9.10
N ASP A 118 19.25 2.64 8.94
CA ASP A 118 20.06 3.37 9.93
C ASP A 118 19.54 4.80 10.11
N HIS A 119 19.21 5.46 9.00
CA HIS A 119 18.72 6.83 8.97
C HIS A 119 17.65 7.00 7.88
N ILE A 120 16.56 7.69 8.25
CA ILE A 120 15.53 8.18 7.33
C ILE A 120 15.40 9.68 7.62
N ASP A 121 15.97 10.51 6.77
CA ASP A 121 15.90 11.96 6.87
C ASP A 121 15.47 12.60 5.54
N GLU A 122 15.22 13.91 5.57
CA GLU A 122 14.76 14.69 4.41
C GLU A 122 15.82 14.82 3.31
N ASP A 123 17.10 14.59 3.65
CA ASP A 123 18.22 14.65 2.71
C ASP A 123 18.45 13.32 1.96
N SER A 124 17.83 12.24 2.45
CA SER A 124 17.98 10.90 1.88
C SER A 124 17.11 10.68 0.65
N ILE A 125 17.72 10.13 -0.41
CA ILE A 125 16.97 9.58 -1.56
C ILE A 125 16.84 8.07 -1.35
N LEU A 126 15.60 7.62 -1.19
CA LEU A 126 15.27 6.21 -1.03
C LEU A 126 14.84 5.62 -2.37
N ASN A 127 15.40 4.45 -2.70
CA ASN A 127 14.90 3.62 -3.79
C ASN A 127 13.87 2.64 -3.24
N LEU A 128 12.65 2.73 -3.73
CA LEU A 128 11.49 2.02 -3.20
C LEU A 128 10.98 1.04 -4.23
N GLN A 129 10.76 -0.22 -3.83
CA GLN A 129 9.80 -1.06 -4.53
C GLN A 129 8.41 -0.75 -3.99
N VAL A 130 7.47 -0.44 -4.88
CA VAL A 130 6.13 0.04 -4.48
C VAL A 130 5.01 -0.84 -5.03
N CYS A 131 3.97 -1.00 -4.22
CA CYS A 131 2.67 -1.53 -4.63
C CYS A 131 1.56 -0.81 -3.87
N ALA A 132 0.34 -0.86 -4.36
CA ALA A 132 -0.80 -0.27 -3.67
C ALA A 132 -1.96 -1.24 -3.51
N PHE A 133 -2.68 -1.08 -2.40
CA PHE A 133 -3.85 -1.87 -2.06
C PHE A 133 -5.08 -0.95 -2.11
N PRO A 134 -5.87 -0.96 -3.20
CA PRO A 134 -7.08 -0.16 -3.32
C PRO A 134 -8.13 -0.54 -2.29
N GLN A 135 -8.69 0.48 -1.63
CA GLN A 135 -9.94 0.39 -0.88
C GLN A 135 -11.14 0.60 -1.81
N ALA A 136 -10.99 1.49 -2.79
CA ALA A 136 -11.95 1.68 -3.88
C ALA A 136 -11.19 1.66 -5.22
N LEU A 137 -11.77 1.02 -6.22
CA LEU A 137 -11.18 0.86 -7.54
C LEU A 137 -12.29 0.91 -8.60
N ASP A 138 -12.21 1.91 -9.47
CA ASP A 138 -13.09 2.07 -10.61
C ASP A 138 -12.31 1.83 -11.89
N ALA A 139 -12.97 1.19 -12.86
CA ALA A 139 -12.39 0.80 -14.14
C ALA A 139 -13.20 1.40 -15.29
N PHE A 140 -12.48 1.97 -16.24
CA PHE A 140 -13.01 2.59 -17.44
C PHE A 140 -12.32 2.00 -18.68
N ASP A 141 -13.00 2.03 -19.81
CA ASP A 141 -12.44 1.49 -21.07
C ASP A 141 -11.27 2.35 -21.59
N SER A 142 -11.24 3.64 -21.23
CA SER A 142 -10.19 4.59 -21.61
C SER A 142 -10.20 5.83 -20.71
N ARG A 143 -9.19 6.70 -20.86
CA ARG A 143 -9.19 8.03 -20.27
C ARG A 143 -10.43 8.83 -20.66
N GLN A 144 -10.80 8.83 -21.94
CA GLN A 144 -11.97 9.56 -22.43
C GLN A 144 -13.26 9.08 -21.75
N ALA A 145 -13.43 7.76 -21.61
CA ALA A 145 -14.60 7.18 -20.94
C ALA A 145 -14.70 7.61 -19.46
N TYR A 146 -13.57 7.75 -18.76
CA TYR A 146 -13.54 8.32 -17.41
C TYR A 146 -13.98 9.78 -17.41
N GLU A 147 -13.47 10.56 -18.36
CA GLU A 147 -13.76 11.99 -18.48
C GLU A 147 -15.23 12.26 -18.82
N ASP A 148 -15.84 11.45 -19.69
CA ASP A 148 -17.23 11.62 -20.12
C ASP A 148 -18.25 11.45 -18.99
N VAL A 149 -17.90 10.69 -17.94
CA VAL A 149 -18.79 10.37 -16.81
C VAL A 149 -18.42 11.08 -15.51
N THR A 150 -17.31 11.82 -15.49
CA THR A 150 -16.80 12.49 -14.29
C THR A 150 -16.82 14.01 -14.46
N ASP A 151 -17.44 14.69 -13.50
CA ASP A 151 -17.46 16.15 -13.44
C ASP A 151 -16.05 16.74 -13.48
N GLU A 152 -15.88 17.84 -14.21
CA GLU A 152 -14.57 18.46 -14.44
C GLU A 152 -13.87 18.85 -13.13
N LYS A 153 -14.62 19.26 -12.10
CA LYS A 153 -14.05 19.64 -10.80
C LYS A 153 -13.62 18.45 -9.95
N GLY A 154 -14.25 17.30 -10.13
CA GLY A 154 -13.95 16.05 -9.42
C GLY A 154 -12.93 15.18 -10.14
N ARG A 155 -12.43 15.62 -11.30
CA ARG A 155 -11.58 14.83 -12.17
C ARG A 155 -10.11 14.91 -11.73
N LEU A 156 -9.47 13.75 -11.62
CA LEU A 156 -8.02 13.67 -11.47
C LEU A 156 -7.35 13.88 -12.84
N GLU A 157 -6.30 14.69 -12.86
CA GLU A 157 -5.42 14.81 -14.04
C GLU A 157 -4.82 13.45 -14.42
N ASP A 158 -4.47 13.27 -15.70
CA ASP A 158 -3.94 11.97 -16.16
C ASP A 158 -2.69 11.56 -15.37
N LYS A 159 -2.64 10.28 -14.97
CA LYS A 159 -1.53 9.67 -14.21
C LYS A 159 -1.28 10.27 -12.81
N LYS A 160 -2.18 11.13 -12.32
CA LYS A 160 -1.98 11.85 -11.07
C LYS A 160 -1.96 10.92 -9.85
N ILE A 161 -1.12 11.27 -8.88
CA ILE A 161 -1.16 10.76 -7.51
C ILE A 161 -1.42 11.95 -6.59
N LEU A 162 -2.40 11.81 -5.69
CA LEU A 162 -2.83 12.90 -4.82
C LEU A 162 -3.09 12.38 -3.39
N PRO A 163 -2.30 12.81 -2.39
CA PRO A 163 -2.56 12.53 -0.98
C PRO A 163 -3.70 13.45 -0.47
N PHE A 164 -4.87 13.35 -1.10
CA PHE A 164 -5.99 14.28 -0.92
C PHE A 164 -6.43 14.40 0.53
N ASN A 165 -6.64 13.27 1.21
CA ASN A 165 -7.10 13.28 2.60
C ASN A 165 -6.09 13.92 3.54
N TYR A 166 -4.79 13.77 3.30
CA TYR A 166 -3.76 14.43 4.08
C TYR A 166 -3.81 15.96 3.93
N ILE A 167 -4.03 16.45 2.70
CA ILE A 167 -4.18 17.87 2.41
C ILE A 167 -5.45 18.42 3.07
N MET A 168 -6.58 17.75 2.87
CA MET A 168 -7.88 18.19 3.41
C MET A 168 -7.91 18.16 4.95
N ALA A 169 -7.22 17.22 5.59
CA ALA A 169 -7.09 17.19 7.05
C ALA A 169 -6.36 18.41 7.65
N ARG A 170 -5.79 19.28 6.80
CA ARG A 170 -5.02 20.48 7.19
C ARG A 170 -5.57 21.74 6.52
N ASP A 171 -6.73 21.67 5.87
CA ASP A 171 -7.35 22.82 5.22
C ASP A 171 -8.15 23.66 6.22
N GLU A 172 -7.63 24.82 6.59
CA GLU A 172 -8.23 25.73 7.59
C GLU A 172 -9.66 26.21 7.24
N SER A 173 -10.11 26.02 6.00
CA SER A 173 -11.47 26.41 5.58
C SER A 173 -12.55 25.40 5.95
N LEU A 174 -12.18 24.18 6.36
CA LEU A 174 -13.12 23.11 6.70
C LEU A 174 -13.54 23.15 8.18
N SER A 175 -14.61 22.43 8.49
CA SER A 175 -15.05 22.22 9.87
C SER A 175 -14.14 21.23 10.62
N ASP A 176 -14.13 21.31 11.96
CA ASP A 176 -13.41 20.33 12.81
C ASP A 176 -13.88 18.89 12.58
N GLU A 177 -15.17 18.69 12.29
CA GLU A 177 -15.73 17.36 11.99
C GLU A 177 -15.15 16.80 10.68
N ASP A 178 -15.04 17.64 9.65
CA ASP A 178 -14.44 17.28 8.38
C ASP A 178 -12.94 17.00 8.52
N HIS A 179 -12.21 17.82 9.30
CA HIS A 179 -10.80 17.55 9.63
C HIS A 179 -10.62 16.16 10.23
N GLN A 180 -11.42 15.82 11.24
CA GLN A 180 -11.35 14.52 11.91
C GLN A 180 -11.70 13.37 10.95
N LYS A 181 -12.64 13.59 10.01
CA LYS A 181 -12.99 12.60 8.99
C LYS A 181 -11.83 12.35 8.03
N PHE A 182 -11.19 13.39 7.53
CA PHE A 182 -10.05 13.27 6.63
C PHE A 182 -8.81 12.71 7.33
N ALA A 183 -8.56 13.12 8.57
CA ALA A 183 -7.43 12.64 9.38
C ALA A 183 -7.47 11.11 9.59
N LYS A 184 -8.67 10.52 9.77
CA LYS A 184 -8.85 9.05 9.88
C LYS A 184 -8.42 8.28 8.63
N GLN A 185 -8.30 8.95 7.49
CA GLN A 185 -7.94 8.36 6.20
C GLN A 185 -6.75 9.09 5.58
N GLU A 186 -5.91 9.77 6.37
CA GLU A 186 -4.82 10.60 5.84
C GLU A 186 -3.79 9.79 5.04
N GLN A 187 -3.69 8.48 5.30
CA GLN A 187 -2.80 7.57 4.57
C GLN A 187 -3.32 7.17 3.18
N MET A 188 -4.59 7.45 2.88
CA MET A 188 -5.19 7.11 1.60
C MET A 188 -4.74 8.08 0.51
N VAL A 189 -4.35 7.52 -0.61
CA VAL A 189 -3.89 8.24 -1.80
C VAL A 189 -4.89 7.99 -2.92
N LEU A 190 -5.34 9.08 -3.54
CA LEU A 190 -6.10 9.03 -4.78
C LEU A 190 -5.14 8.94 -5.94
N LEU A 191 -5.44 8.07 -6.90
CA LEU A 191 -4.65 7.96 -8.12
C LEU A 191 -5.52 7.62 -9.32
N CYS A 192 -4.98 7.88 -10.50
CA CYS A 192 -5.54 7.36 -11.74
C CYS A 192 -4.44 7.08 -12.77
N GLY A 193 -4.75 6.28 -13.77
CA GLY A 193 -3.82 6.02 -14.86
C GLY A 193 -4.21 4.84 -15.75
N PRO A 194 -3.55 4.70 -16.91
CA PRO A 194 -3.77 3.58 -17.81
C PRO A 194 -3.13 2.30 -17.28
N VAL A 195 -3.82 1.18 -17.46
CA VAL A 195 -3.37 -0.18 -17.15
C VAL A 195 -2.43 -0.66 -18.25
N LEU A 196 -1.21 -1.00 -17.87
CA LEU A 196 -0.14 -1.46 -18.77
C LEU A 196 -0.09 -2.99 -18.87
N ALA A 197 -0.40 -3.67 -17.77
CA ALA A 197 -0.41 -5.12 -17.67
C ALA A 197 -1.33 -5.58 -16.53
N VAL A 198 -1.89 -6.78 -16.67
CA VAL A 198 -2.69 -7.44 -15.62
C VAL A 198 -2.19 -8.87 -15.49
N GLN A 199 -1.99 -9.31 -14.26
CA GLN A 199 -1.53 -10.65 -13.92
C GLN A 199 -2.40 -11.23 -12.81
N GLN A 200 -2.70 -12.51 -12.90
CA GLN A 200 -3.26 -13.29 -11.80
C GLN A 200 -2.10 -14.00 -11.11
N ARG A 201 -2.02 -13.91 -9.78
CA ARG A 201 -0.96 -14.53 -8.99
C ARG A 201 -1.55 -15.42 -7.91
N VAL A 202 -1.10 -16.67 -7.84
CA VAL A 202 -1.59 -17.70 -6.92
C VAL A 202 -0.70 -17.76 -5.70
N HIS A 203 -1.27 -17.80 -4.50
CA HIS A 203 -0.51 -17.73 -3.24
C HIS A 203 0.17 -19.04 -2.83
N GLY A 204 -0.18 -20.17 -3.45
CA GLY A 204 0.25 -21.49 -2.97
C GLY A 204 -0.48 -21.95 -1.71
N PHE A 205 -1.59 -21.28 -1.35
CA PHE A 205 -2.39 -21.58 -0.16
C PHE A 205 -3.87 -21.74 -0.52
N ARG A 206 -4.42 -22.96 -0.41
CA ARG A 206 -5.85 -23.26 -0.58
C ARG A 206 -6.51 -22.60 -1.80
N ASP A 207 -5.81 -22.62 -2.93
CA ASP A 207 -6.23 -22.01 -4.21
C ASP A 207 -6.52 -20.50 -4.15
N THR A 208 -6.04 -19.81 -3.11
CA THR A 208 -6.17 -18.36 -2.99
C THR A 208 -5.26 -17.65 -3.98
N GLN A 209 -5.71 -16.49 -4.45
CA GLN A 209 -5.04 -15.73 -5.47
C GLN A 209 -5.45 -14.25 -5.43
N CYS A 210 -4.62 -13.41 -6.04
CA CYS A 210 -4.90 -12.00 -6.24
C CYS A 210 -4.67 -11.59 -7.69
N MET A 211 -5.19 -10.43 -8.06
CA MET A 211 -4.88 -9.75 -9.31
C MET A 211 -3.86 -8.65 -9.05
N VAL A 212 -2.93 -8.47 -9.98
CA VAL A 212 -1.95 -7.40 -9.99
C VAL A 212 -2.06 -6.65 -11.31
N ALA A 213 -2.48 -5.39 -11.25
CA ALA A 213 -2.54 -4.50 -12.40
C ALA A 213 -1.43 -3.45 -12.31
N THR A 214 -0.48 -3.47 -13.25
CA THR A 214 0.54 -2.44 -13.36
C THR A 214 -0.04 -1.24 -14.10
N ILE A 215 -0.01 -0.06 -13.49
CA ILE A 215 -0.51 1.20 -14.06
C ILE A 215 0.63 2.19 -14.27
N ALA A 216 0.44 3.14 -15.20
CA ALA A 216 1.33 4.30 -15.32
C ALA A 216 0.85 5.45 -14.44
N THR A 217 1.75 6.04 -13.66
CA THR A 217 1.53 7.23 -12.84
C THR A 217 2.60 8.29 -13.14
N GLU A 218 2.46 9.50 -12.58
CA GLU A 218 3.45 10.57 -12.67
C GLU A 218 4.77 10.24 -11.95
N MET A 219 4.74 9.26 -11.03
CA MET A 219 5.91 8.77 -10.29
C MET A 219 6.66 7.65 -11.02
N GLY A 220 6.04 7.03 -12.03
CA GLY A 220 6.53 5.81 -12.67
C GLY A 220 5.44 4.76 -12.76
N HIS A 221 5.79 3.48 -12.74
CA HIS A 221 4.79 2.41 -12.70
C HIS A 221 4.39 2.10 -11.27
N LEU A 222 3.15 1.64 -11.07
CA LEU A 222 2.65 1.16 -9.79
C LEU A 222 1.87 -0.14 -9.97
N ASP A 223 2.11 -1.13 -9.11
CA ASP A 223 1.34 -2.36 -9.07
C ASP A 223 0.14 -2.19 -8.12
N LEU A 224 -1.09 -2.27 -8.65
CA LEU A 224 -2.32 -2.34 -7.87
C LEU A 224 -2.65 -3.80 -7.55
N VAL A 225 -2.75 -4.13 -6.26
CA VAL A 225 -3.05 -5.48 -5.77
C VAL A 225 -4.51 -5.54 -5.34
N TYR A 226 -5.33 -6.28 -6.07
CA TYR A 226 -6.77 -6.26 -5.89
C TYR A 226 -7.38 -7.65 -6.09
N SER A 227 -8.57 -7.86 -5.54
CA SER A 227 -9.35 -9.07 -5.78
C SER A 227 -10.22 -8.90 -7.00
N ALA A 228 -10.36 -9.94 -7.81
CA ALA A 228 -11.26 -9.95 -8.96
C ALA A 228 -12.70 -9.56 -8.59
N LYS A 229 -13.12 -9.76 -7.33
CA LYS A 229 -14.45 -9.38 -6.83
C LYS A 229 -14.65 -7.87 -6.65
N GLN A 230 -13.58 -7.07 -6.59
CA GLN A 230 -13.66 -5.61 -6.43
C GLN A 230 -14.19 -4.92 -7.68
N LEU A 231 -14.19 -5.59 -8.84
CA LEU A 231 -14.62 -5.02 -10.11
C LEU A 231 -15.70 -5.88 -10.74
N ALA A 232 -16.72 -5.23 -11.31
CA ALA A 232 -17.75 -5.90 -12.09
C ALA A 232 -17.22 -6.47 -13.42
N LYS A 233 -16.16 -5.85 -13.97
CA LYS A 233 -15.48 -6.29 -15.19
C LYS A 233 -13.97 -6.43 -14.91
N PRO A 234 -13.32 -7.48 -15.41
CA PRO A 234 -11.87 -7.63 -15.27
C PRO A 234 -11.13 -6.47 -15.94
N LEU A 235 -10.06 -5.97 -15.29
CA LEU A 235 -9.12 -5.06 -15.93
C LEU A 235 -8.40 -5.75 -17.07
N GLN A 236 -8.10 -4.99 -18.12
CA GLN A 236 -7.27 -5.41 -19.22
C GLN A 236 -6.23 -4.33 -19.52
N LYS A 237 -5.18 -4.71 -20.25
CA LYS A 237 -4.23 -3.72 -20.78
C LYS A 237 -5.00 -2.70 -21.64
N GLY A 238 -4.77 -1.41 -21.39
CA GLY A 238 -5.46 -0.31 -22.06
C GLY A 238 -6.66 0.23 -21.30
N SER A 239 -7.20 -0.49 -20.31
CA SER A 239 -8.18 0.06 -19.37
C SER A 239 -7.60 1.27 -18.65
N TYR A 240 -8.45 2.14 -18.14
CA TYR A 240 -8.09 3.28 -17.31
C TYR A 240 -8.68 3.08 -15.93
N VAL A 241 -7.91 3.36 -14.87
CA VAL A 241 -8.38 3.19 -13.49
C VAL A 241 -8.37 4.49 -12.73
N VAL A 242 -9.27 4.57 -11.76
CA VAL A 242 -9.25 5.54 -10.67
C VAL A 242 -9.33 4.75 -9.38
N ALA A 243 -8.48 5.05 -8.41
CA ALA A 243 -8.43 4.30 -7.16
C ALA A 243 -8.19 5.21 -5.96
N SER A 244 -8.74 4.81 -4.82
CA SER A 244 -8.32 5.25 -3.50
C SER A 244 -7.61 4.08 -2.84
N CYS A 245 -6.33 4.24 -2.51
CA CYS A 245 -5.47 3.14 -2.08
C CYS A 245 -4.50 3.55 -0.97
N VAL A 246 -3.98 2.55 -0.25
CA VAL A 246 -2.77 2.70 0.57
C VAL A 246 -1.58 2.20 -0.24
N ILE A 247 -0.47 2.93 -0.19
CA ILE A 247 0.78 2.53 -0.84
C ILE A 247 1.67 1.84 0.18
N SER A 248 2.11 0.64 -0.15
CA SER A 248 3.11 -0.13 0.58
C SER A 248 4.43 -0.04 -0.18
N ALA A 249 5.51 0.28 0.53
CA ALA A 249 6.83 0.43 -0.04
C ALA A 249 7.85 -0.36 0.76
N ASP A 250 8.80 -0.97 0.07
CA ASP A 250 9.97 -1.60 0.66
C ASP A 250 11.23 -0.89 0.15
N VAL A 251 12.16 -0.57 1.05
CA VAL A 251 13.37 0.16 0.69
C VAL A 251 14.40 -0.83 0.19
N LEU A 252 14.86 -0.61 -1.04
CA LEU A 252 15.93 -1.40 -1.63
C LEU A 252 17.25 -0.97 -1.01
N THR A 253 17.86 -1.89 -0.27
CA THR A 253 19.22 -1.75 0.27
C THR A 253 20.17 -2.49 -0.67
N ASP A 254 21.24 -1.82 -1.10
CA ASP A 254 22.29 -2.39 -1.98
C ASP A 254 23.16 -3.43 -1.25
#